data_AF-A0A1V5LD41-F1
#
_entry.id   AF-A0A1V5LD41-F1
#
_cell.length_a   1.000
_cell.length_b   1.000
_cell.length_c   1.000
_cell.angle_alpha   90.00
_cell.angle_beta   90.00
_cell.angle_gamma   90.00
#
_symmetry.space_group_name_H-M   'P 1'
#
loop_
_entity.id
_entity.type
_entity.pdbx_description
1 polymer ?
#
loop_
_entity_poly.entity_id
_entity_poly.type
_entity_poly.pdbx_seq_one_letter_code
_entity_poly.pdbx_strand_id
1 'polypeptide(L)'
;MIITEASKSGYHDFLRALKLTQHFKVKTFVCVNKWDINPKISDQIEQDAVKNGATVLLKIPYDKDFKSSLIKGETIIGTNSKSAEIIKDIIKKIKEQ
;
A
#
# COMPACT_ATOMS: atom_id res chain seq x y z
N MET A 1 7.96 4.37 -4.01
CA MET A 1 6.80 3.50 -3.70
C MET A 1 5.59 4.40 -3.49
N ILE A 2 4.44 4.04 -4.04
CA ILE A 2 3.16 4.73 -3.83
C ILE A 2 2.33 3.90 -2.85
N ILE A 3 1.82 4.53 -1.79
CA ILE A 3 0.89 3.92 -0.84
C ILE A 3 -0.44 4.64 -1.00
N THR A 4 -1.53 3.90 -1.20
CA THR A 4 -2.86 4.49 -1.35
C THR A 4 -3.92 3.69 -0.60
N GLU A 5 -4.94 4.38 -0.09
CA GLU A 5 -6.10 3.74 0.52
C GLU A 5 -7.10 3.29 -0.55
N ALA A 6 -7.81 2.18 -0.31
CA ALA A 6 -8.93 1.74 -1.14
C ALA A 6 -10.19 2.63 -0.98
N SER A 7 -10.02 3.94 -1.20
CA SER A 7 -11.07 4.95 -1.16
C SER A 7 -11.11 5.73 -2.49
N LYS A 8 -12.22 6.41 -2.77
CA LYS A 8 -12.37 7.17 -4.03
C LYS A 8 -11.34 8.28 -4.17
N SER A 9 -11.06 9.03 -3.10
CA SER A 9 -10.01 10.06 -3.11
C SER A 9 -8.62 9.43 -3.25
N GLY A 10 -8.35 8.34 -2.51
CA GLY A 10 -7.10 7.59 -2.61
C GLY A 10 -6.81 7.10 -4.03
N TYR A 11 -7.84 6.60 -4.74
CA TYR A 11 -7.73 6.18 -6.13
C TYR A 11 -7.38 7.35 -7.07
N HIS A 12 -8.05 8.50 -6.94
CA HIS A 12 -7.73 9.67 -7.77
C HIS A 12 -6.31 10.20 -7.51
N ASP A 13 -5.87 10.24 -6.25
CA ASP A 13 -4.51 10.65 -5.89
C ASP A 13 -3.46 9.66 -6.39
N PHE A 14 -3.77 8.36 -6.30
CA PHE A 14 -2.95 7.28 -6.87
C PHE A 14 -2.74 7.46 -8.37
N LEU A 15 -3.80 7.72 -9.16
CA LEU A 15 -3.69 7.93 -10.60
C LEU A 15 -2.78 9.12 -10.94
N ARG A 16 -2.86 10.21 -10.16
CA ARG A 16 -1.99 11.38 -10.34
C ARG A 16 -0.52 11.02 -10.05
N ALA A 17 -0.25 10.36 -8.93
CA ALA A 17 1.09 9.92 -8.55
C ALA A 17 1.67 8.94 -9.58
N LEU A 18 0.87 7.97 -10.05
CA LEU A 18 1.26 6.99 -11.05
C LEU A 18 1.63 7.66 -12.39
N LYS A 19 0.81 8.61 -12.85
CA LYS A 19 1.10 9.38 -14.07
C LYS A 19 2.41 10.15 -13.94
N LEU A 20 2.70 10.72 -12.77
CA LEU A 20 3.94 11.43 -12.50
C LEU A 20 5.15 10.49 -12.58
N THR A 21 5.10 9.34 -11.91
CA THR A 21 6.23 8.40 -11.92
C THR A 21 6.47 7.81 -13.29
N GLN A 22 5.42 7.58 -14.08
CA GLN A 22 5.53 7.18 -15.48
C GLN A 22 6.19 8.23 -16.36
N HIS A 23 5.82 9.51 -16.20
CA HIS A 23 6.40 10.61 -16.97
C HIS A 23 7.92 10.66 -16.82
N PHE A 24 8.40 10.47 -15.58
CA PHE A 24 9.82 10.41 -15.26
C PHE A 24 10.46 9.03 -15.44
N LYS A 25 9.71 8.04 -15.94
CA LYS A 25 10.17 6.66 -16.17
C LYS A 25 10.80 6.01 -14.93
N VAL A 26 10.24 6.28 -13.75
CA VAL A 26 10.74 5.76 -12.48
C VAL A 26 10.13 4.37 -12.20
N LYS A 27 10.96 3.39 -11.83
CA LYS A 27 10.49 2.07 -11.35
C LYS A 27 9.53 2.28 -10.18
N THR A 28 8.27 1.91 -10.36
CA THR A 28 7.20 2.23 -9.41
C THR A 28 6.65 0.98 -8.75
N PHE A 29 6.63 0.99 -7.43
CA PHE A 29 5.99 -0.02 -6.60
C PHE A 29 4.74 0.54 -5.94
N VAL A 30 3.69 -0.27 -5.82
CA VAL A 30 2.39 0.12 -5.25
C VAL A 30 2.04 -0.78 -4.06
N CYS A 31 1.53 -0.16 -3.00
CA CYS A 31 0.97 -0.80 -1.82
C CYS A 31 -0.46 -0.30 -1.63
N VAL A 32 -1.43 -1.23 -1.60
CA VAL A 32 -2.83 -0.88 -1.29
C VAL A 32 -3.05 -0.99 0.21
N ASN A 33 -3.25 0.15 0.86
CA ASN A 33 -3.54 0.26 2.28
C ASN A 33 -5.04 0.12 2.55
N LYS A 34 -5.40 -0.54 3.65
CA LYS A 34 -6.78 -0.85 4.05
C LYS A 34 -7.62 -1.42 2.89
N TRP A 35 -7.02 -2.35 2.14
CA TRP A 35 -7.54 -2.82 0.85
C TRP A 35 -8.96 -3.41 0.93
N ASP A 36 -9.27 -3.98 2.09
CA ASP A 36 -10.52 -4.66 2.43
C ASP A 36 -11.68 -3.71 2.75
N ILE A 37 -11.43 -2.41 2.93
CA ILE A 37 -12.51 -1.41 3.10
C ILE A 37 -13.36 -1.30 1.83
N ASN A 38 -12.73 -1.40 0.65
CA ASN A 38 -13.44 -1.44 -0.61
C ASN A 38 -12.66 -2.30 -1.63
N PRO A 39 -12.93 -3.62 -1.67
CA PRO A 39 -12.22 -4.54 -2.55
C PRO A 39 -12.31 -4.14 -4.03
N LYS A 40 -13.45 -3.56 -4.46
CA LYS A 40 -13.63 -3.09 -5.84
C LYS A 40 -12.66 -1.95 -6.19
N ILE A 41 -12.43 -1.00 -5.28
CA ILE A 41 -11.44 0.07 -5.49
C ILE A 41 -10.02 -0.50 -5.42
N SER A 42 -9.75 -1.46 -4.51
CA SER A 42 -8.46 -2.17 -4.48
C SER A 42 -8.16 -2.79 -5.84
N ASP A 43 -9.11 -3.53 -6.42
CA ASP A 43 -8.94 -4.19 -7.71
C ASP A 43 -8.68 -3.17 -8.83
N GLN A 44 -9.36 -2.02 -8.81
CA GLN A 44 -9.12 -0.92 -9.75
C GLN A 44 -7.69 -0.36 -9.63
N ILE A 45 -7.22 -0.12 -8.40
CA ILE A 45 -5.84 0.34 -8.14
C ILE A 45 -4.84 -0.67 -8.69
N GLU A 46 -5.05 -1.97 -8.44
CA GLU A 46 -4.15 -3.03 -8.89
C GLU A 46 -4.10 -3.13 -10.42
N GLN A 47 -5.26 -3.10 -11.08
CA GLN A 47 -5.37 -3.13 -12.54
C GLN A 47 -4.69 -1.93 -13.17
N ASP A 48 -4.94 -0.73 -12.66
CA ASP A 48 -4.33 0.49 -13.19
C ASP A 48 -2.83 0.53 -12.93
N ALA A 49 -2.34 0.04 -11.78
CA ALA A 49 -0.91 -0.08 -11.52
C ALA A 49 -0.22 -0.96 -12.57
N VAL A 50 -0.74 -2.18 -12.77
CA VAL A 50 -0.16 -3.17 -13.70
C VAL A 50 -0.21 -2.66 -15.14
N LYS A 51 -1.36 -2.11 -15.58
CA LYS A 51 -1.53 -1.53 -16.92
C LYS A 51 -0.51 -0.43 -17.22
N ASN A 52 -0.03 0.26 -16.18
CA ASN A 52 0.88 1.38 -16.27
C ASN A 52 2.34 1.01 -15.99
N GLY A 53 2.66 -0.30 -15.92
CA GLY A 53 4.03 -0.79 -15.72
C GLY A 53 4.53 -0.66 -14.27
N ALA A 54 3.66 -0.37 -13.32
CA ALA A 54 3.99 -0.42 -11.90
C ALA A 54 3.76 -1.82 -11.33
N THR A 55 4.55 -2.18 -10.31
CA THR A 55 4.42 -3.47 -9.63
C THR A 55 3.64 -3.29 -8.33
N VAL A 56 2.51 -3.99 -8.19
CA VAL A 56 1.80 -4.10 -6.91
C VAL A 56 2.60 -5.08 -6.04
N LEU A 57 3.19 -4.60 -4.95
CA LEU A 57 3.98 -5.44 -4.07
C LEU A 57 3.11 -6.20 -3.06
N LEU A 58 2.00 -5.58 -2.61
CA LEU A 58 1.25 -6.05 -1.45
C LEU A 58 -0.04 -5.26 -1.20
N LYS A 59 -0.84 -5.80 -0.27
CA LYS A 59 -2.01 -5.17 0.31
C LYS A 59 -1.99 -5.29 1.84
N ILE A 60 -2.26 -4.19 2.54
CA ILE A 60 -2.33 -4.15 4.01
C ILE A 60 -3.82 -4.05 4.40
N PRO A 61 -4.38 -5.01 5.17
CA PRO A 61 -5.78 -4.93 5.58
C PRO A 61 -6.00 -3.78 6.56
N TYR A 62 -7.26 -3.40 6.77
CA TYR A 62 -7.63 -2.52 7.86
C TYR A 62 -7.36 -3.23 9.19
N ASP A 63 -6.60 -2.57 10.04
CA ASP A 63 -6.16 -3.15 11.29
C ASP A 63 -6.23 -2.11 12.41
N LYS A 64 -6.98 -2.44 13.46
CA LYS A 64 -7.20 -1.55 14.61
C LYS A 64 -5.92 -1.38 15.43
N ASP A 65 -4.98 -2.32 15.32
CA ASP A 65 -3.74 -2.27 16.07
C ASP A 65 -2.83 -1.12 15.64
N PHE A 66 -3.00 -0.59 14.42
CA PHE A 66 -2.33 0.66 14.04
C PHE A 66 -2.74 1.82 14.94
N LYS A 67 -4.04 1.96 15.22
CA LYS A 67 -4.54 3.04 16.07
C LYS A 67 -4.08 2.84 17.51
N SER A 68 -4.18 1.62 18.04
CA SER A 68 -3.78 1.35 19.42
C SER A 68 -2.28 1.56 19.63
N SER A 69 -1.43 1.10 18.70
CA SER A 69 0.02 1.31 18.74
C SER A 69 0.38 2.79 18.66
N LEU A 70 -0.27 3.53 17.75
CA LEU A 70 -0.01 4.98 17.59
C LEU A 70 -0.36 5.76 18.85
N ILE A 71 -1.47 5.45 19.52
CA ILE A 71 -1.87 6.09 20.79
C ILE A 71 -0.82 5.84 21.88
N LYS A 72 -0.17 4.67 21.86
CA LYS A 72 0.90 4.30 22.80
C LYS A 72 2.28 4.86 22.42
N GLY A 73 2.41 5.53 21.27
CA GLY A 73 3.72 5.95 20.74
C GLY A 73 4.58 4.79 20.24
N GLU A 74 3.97 3.65 19.93
CA GLU A 74 4.64 2.42 19.50
C GLU A 74 4.47 2.21 18.00
N THR A 75 5.41 1.47 17.40
CA THR A 75 5.28 1.05 16.00
C THR A 75 4.46 -0.24 15.90
N ILE A 76 3.64 -0.36 14.85
CA ILE A 76 2.87 -1.59 14.60
C ILE A 76 3.77 -2.84 14.48
N ILE A 77 5.03 -2.67 14.05
CA ILE A 77 6.01 -3.76 13.86
C ILE A 77 6.32 -4.47 15.18
N GLY A 78 6.22 -3.77 16.31
CA GLY A 78 6.40 -4.34 17.66
C GLY A 78 5.22 -5.16 18.17
N THR A 79 4.11 -5.22 17.42
CA THR A 79 2.91 -5.96 17.81
C THR A 79 2.86 -7.36 17.16
N ASN A 80 1.93 -8.19 17.65
CA ASN A 80 1.58 -9.50 17.06
C ASN A 80 0.40 -9.39 16.07
N SER A 81 0.17 -8.21 15.49
CA SER A 81 -0.91 -7.99 14.53
C SER A 81 -0.58 -8.59 13.17
N LYS A 82 -1.63 -8.95 12.41
CA LYS A 82 -1.47 -9.43 11.02
C LYS A 82 -0.75 -8.39 10.14
N SER A 83 -1.00 -7.11 10.37
CA SER A 83 -0.31 -6.04 9.64
C SER A 83 1.18 -5.96 9.98
N ALA A 84 1.57 -6.27 11.21
CA ALA A 84 2.98 -6.32 11.60
C ALA A 84 3.74 -7.40 10.84
N GLU A 85 3.17 -8.59 10.70
CA GLU A 85 3.75 -9.70 9.92
C GLU A 85 3.88 -9.31 8.45
N ILE A 86 2.81 -8.80 7.85
CA ILE A 86 2.80 -8.33 6.46
C ILE A 86 3.90 -7.28 6.24
N ILE A 87 4.02 -6.27 7.11
CA ILE A 87 5.04 -5.22 7.00
C ILE A 87 6.46 -5.79 7.12
N LYS A 88 6.70 -6.74 8.03
CA LYS A 88 8.01 -7.40 8.17
C LYS A 88 8.40 -8.13 6.88
N ASP A 89 7.46 -8.87 6.29
CA ASP A 89 7.68 -9.58 5.03
C ASP A 89 8.00 -8.62 3.87
N ILE A 90 7.34 -7.45 3.85
CA ILE A 90 7.55 -6.42 2.84
C ILE A 90 8.95 -5.81 2.95
N ILE A 91 9.36 -5.47 4.17
CA ILE A 91 10.70 -4.92 4.40
C ILE A 91 11.76 -5.91 3.91
N LYS A 92 11.54 -7.21 4.09
CA LYS A 92 12.43 -8.25 3.56
C LYS A 92 12.44 -8.24 2.03
N LYS A 93 11.28 -8.29 1.37
CA LYS A 93 11.18 -8.29 -0.10
C LYS A 93 11.79 -7.05 -0.76
N ILE A 94 11.64 -5.88 -0.15
CA ILE A 94 12.20 -4.63 -0.68
C ILE A 94 13.73 -4.62 -0.57
N LYS A 95 14.32 -5.22 0.47
CA LYS A 95 15.78 -5.33 0.62
C LYS A 95 16.43 -6.29 -0.38
N GLU A 96 15.66 -7.22 -0.93
CA GLU A 96 16.12 -8.22 -1.90
C GLU A 96 15.99 -7.74 -3.37
N GLN A 97 15.51 -6.51 -3.59
CA GLN A 97 15.32 -5.87 -4.91
C GLN A 97 16.43 -4.85 -5.20
#